data_AF-A0A6J4Y412-F1
#
_entry.id   AF-A0A6J4Y412-F1
#
_cell.length_a   1.000
_cell.length_b   1.000
_cell.length_c   1.000
_cell.angle_alpha   90.00
_cell.angle_beta   90.00
_cell.angle_gamma   90.00
#
_symmetry.space_group_name_H-M   'P 1'
#
loop_
_entity.id
_entity.type
_entity.pdbx_description
1 polymer ?
#
loop_
_entity_poly.entity_id
_entity_poly.type
_entity_poly.pdbx_seq_one_letter_code
_entity_poly.pdbx_strand_id
1 'polypeptide(L)'
;MDIEITRDVGGGYYVGWIDPGEWLAHNINSARSGHYRLVARTASALANREFHIEIDGVDVTGPMFHHRGSNWQDWVDVEKAGVYLTKGPHTMKIVFDDGIMNINYIDLISN
;
A
#
# COMPACT_ATOMS: atom_id res chain seq x y z
N MET A 1 10.61 -10.57 -2.72
CA MET A 1 9.20 -10.50 -3.18
C MET A 1 8.78 -11.64 -4.10
N ASP A 2 7.62 -12.23 -3.81
CA ASP A 2 6.92 -13.23 -4.65
C ASP A 2 5.45 -12.84 -4.86
N ILE A 3 4.80 -13.44 -5.87
CA ILE A 3 3.37 -13.26 -6.16
C ILE A 3 2.60 -14.56 -5.89
N GLU A 4 1.47 -14.46 -5.19
CA GLU A 4 0.62 -15.61 -4.85
C GLU A 4 -0.87 -15.31 -4.99
N ILE A 5 -1.69 -16.36 -5.09
CA ILE A 5 -3.15 -16.24 -5.19
C ILE A 5 -3.71 -15.73 -3.86
N THR A 6 -4.48 -14.63 -3.92
CA THR A 6 -5.18 -14.11 -2.74
C THR A 6 -6.53 -14.80 -2.54
N ARG A 7 -6.86 -15.04 -1.27
CA ARG A 7 -8.19 -15.46 -0.80
C ARG A 7 -9.03 -14.28 -0.30
N ASP A 8 -8.55 -13.05 -0.50
CA ASP A 8 -9.34 -11.85 -0.24
C ASP A 8 -10.60 -11.80 -1.13
N VAL A 9 -11.55 -10.96 -0.74
CA VAL A 9 -12.73 -10.68 -1.57
C VAL A 9 -12.28 -10.16 -2.93
N GLY A 10 -12.81 -10.74 -4.01
CA GLY A 10 -12.43 -10.41 -5.38
C GLY A 10 -11.33 -11.30 -5.99
N GLY A 11 -10.60 -12.06 -5.16
CA GLY A 11 -9.54 -12.95 -5.63
C GLY A 11 -8.40 -12.20 -6.34
N GLY A 12 -7.70 -12.88 -7.24
CA GLY A 12 -6.51 -12.33 -7.91
C GLY A 12 -5.22 -12.74 -7.23
N TYR A 13 -4.30 -11.79 -7.08
CA TYR A 13 -2.96 -12.05 -6.53
C TYR A 13 -2.55 -10.99 -5.52
N TYR A 14 -1.62 -11.35 -4.64
CA TYR A 14 -0.94 -10.43 -3.74
C TYR A 14 0.58 -10.56 -3.89
N VAL A 15 1.32 -9.54 -3.46
CA VAL A 15 2.77 -9.61 -3.31
C VAL A 15 3.12 -9.91 -1.86
N GLY A 16 3.97 -10.90 -1.64
CA GLY A 16 4.43 -11.34 -0.33
C GLY A 16 5.94 -11.63 -0.30
N TRP A 17 6.40 -12.26 0.79
CA TRP A 17 7.84 -12.47 1.06
C TRP A 17 8.61 -11.18 0.88
N ILE A 18 8.08 -10.14 1.51
CA ILE A 18 8.62 -8.80 1.49
C ILE A 18 9.70 -8.70 2.58
N ASP A 19 10.88 -8.27 2.18
CA ASP A 19 11.98 -7.94 3.09
C ASP A 19 12.06 -6.41 3.33
N PRO A 20 12.61 -5.97 4.49
CA PRO A 20 12.81 -4.56 4.76
C PRO A 20 13.65 -3.87 3.66
N GLY A 21 13.21 -2.70 3.23
CA GLY A 21 13.83 -1.90 2.18
C GLY A 21 13.44 -2.28 0.74
N GLU A 22 12.69 -3.38 0.54
CA GLU A 22 12.08 -3.64 -0.76
C GLU A 22 10.96 -2.62 -1.04
N TRP A 23 10.61 -2.45 -2.31
CA TRP A 23 9.62 -1.46 -2.75
C TRP A 23 8.96 -1.88 -4.06
N LEU A 24 7.76 -1.33 -4.30
CA LEU A 24 7.03 -1.47 -5.57
C LEU A 24 6.64 -0.08 -6.07
N ALA A 25 6.82 0.19 -7.37
CA ALA A 25 6.45 1.45 -7.99
C ALA A 25 5.51 1.25 -9.18
N HIS A 26 4.50 2.11 -9.26
CA HIS A 26 3.51 2.11 -10.33
C HIS A 26 3.26 3.53 -10.84
N ASN A 27 3.15 3.67 -12.16
CA ASN A 27 2.68 4.91 -12.76
C ASN A 27 1.16 5.00 -12.59
N ILE A 28 0.71 6.08 -12.00
CA ILE A 28 -0.71 6.41 -11.82
C ILE A 28 -1.03 7.69 -12.60
N ASN A 29 -2.31 7.92 -12.87
CA ASN A 29 -2.76 9.15 -13.50
C ASN A 29 -3.96 9.72 -12.74
N SER A 30 -3.78 10.90 -12.15
CA SER A 30 -4.83 11.62 -11.45
C SER A 30 -5.69 12.40 -12.44
N ALA A 31 -6.99 12.11 -12.47
CA ALA A 31 -7.94 12.78 -13.37
C ALA A 31 -8.20 14.26 -13.01
N ARG A 32 -8.03 14.63 -11.73
CA ARG A 32 -8.26 15.98 -11.21
C ARG A 32 -7.29 16.32 -10.07
N SER A 33 -6.89 17.58 -9.95
CA SER A 33 -6.16 18.00 -8.76
C SER A 33 -7.07 17.93 -7.54
N GLY A 34 -6.60 17.40 -6.42
CA GLY A 34 -7.40 17.30 -5.20
C GLY A 34 -6.79 16.41 -4.13
N HIS A 35 -7.49 16.31 -3.00
CA HIS A 35 -7.14 15.38 -1.92
C HIS A 35 -7.78 14.01 -2.16
N TYR A 36 -6.97 12.99 -1.95
CA TYR A 36 -7.32 11.59 -2.06
C TYR A 36 -7.18 10.93 -0.69
N ARG A 37 -7.95 9.87 -0.49
CA ARG A 37 -7.72 8.89 0.56
C ARG A 37 -6.99 7.70 -0.06
N LEU A 38 -5.82 7.42 0.47
CA LEU A 38 -5.04 6.25 0.14
C LEU A 38 -5.50 5.08 1.00
N VAL A 39 -5.71 3.93 0.41
CA VAL A 39 -6.05 2.67 1.10
C VAL A 39 -5.10 1.58 0.65
N ALA A 40 -4.30 1.03 1.56
CA ALA A 40 -3.45 -0.13 1.31
C ALA A 40 -4.09 -1.38 1.94
N ARG A 41 -4.33 -2.41 1.12
CA ARG A 41 -4.91 -3.69 1.55
C ARG A 41 -3.80 -4.65 1.96
N THR A 42 -3.60 -4.82 3.26
CA THR A 42 -2.43 -5.51 3.83
C THR A 42 -2.82 -6.73 4.66
N ALA A 43 -1.92 -7.71 4.75
CA ALA A 43 -2.06 -8.85 5.66
C ALA A 43 -0.70 -9.26 6.24
N SER A 44 -0.69 -9.73 7.49
CA SER A 44 0.48 -10.34 8.12
C SER A 44 0.05 -11.22 9.30
N ALA A 45 0.85 -12.26 9.60
CA ALA A 45 0.73 -12.95 10.89
C ALA A 45 1.35 -12.15 12.05
N LEU A 46 2.11 -11.09 11.75
CA LEU A 46 2.77 -10.22 12.73
C LEU A 46 2.10 -8.85 12.79
N ALA A 47 2.08 -8.26 13.98
CA ALA A 47 1.60 -6.89 14.18
C ALA A 47 2.71 -5.86 13.91
N ASN A 48 2.29 -4.61 13.75
CA ASN A 48 3.15 -3.42 13.63
C ASN A 48 4.21 -3.54 12.53
N ARG A 49 3.82 -3.99 11.33
CA ARG A 49 4.70 -3.95 10.15
C ARG A 49 4.60 -2.58 9.52
N GLU A 50 5.71 -1.87 9.45
CA GLU A 50 5.81 -0.49 8.97
C GLU A 50 6.06 -0.41 7.45
N PHE A 51 5.42 0.57 6.81
CA PHE A 51 5.66 0.95 5.43
C PHE A 51 5.27 2.42 5.24
N HIS A 52 5.71 3.03 4.15
CA HIS A 52 5.24 4.34 3.71
C HIS A 52 5.02 4.36 2.20
N ILE A 53 4.33 5.40 1.72
CA ILE A 53 4.06 5.59 0.30
C ILE A 53 4.56 6.96 -0.13
N GLU A 54 5.35 6.94 -1.19
CA GLU A 54 5.84 8.11 -1.87
C GLU A 54 5.02 8.40 -3.13
N ILE A 55 4.84 9.69 -3.41
CA ILE A 55 4.38 10.20 -4.71
C ILE A 55 5.49 11.07 -5.28
N ASP A 56 5.93 10.76 -6.50
CA ASP A 56 7.01 11.47 -7.20
C ASP A 56 8.30 11.61 -6.36
N GLY A 57 8.62 10.58 -5.58
CA GLY A 57 9.80 10.53 -4.73
C GLY A 57 9.67 11.25 -3.38
N VAL A 58 8.47 11.74 -3.03
CA VAL A 58 8.19 12.41 -1.75
C VAL A 58 7.29 11.52 -0.90
N ASP A 59 7.70 11.20 0.33
CA ASP A 59 6.83 10.54 1.31
C ASP A 59 5.61 11.42 1.61
N VAL A 60 4.42 10.93 1.25
CA VAL A 60 3.14 11.64 1.44
C VAL A 60 2.32 11.08 2.60
N THR A 61 2.75 9.97 3.18
CA THR A 61 1.98 9.28 4.23
C THR A 61 2.59 9.48 5.61
N GLY A 62 3.91 9.63 5.69
CA GLY A 62 4.65 9.27 6.90
C GLY A 62 4.55 7.76 7.16
N PRO A 63 4.96 7.30 8.36
CA PRO A 63 4.88 5.89 8.70
C PRO A 63 3.43 5.42 8.78
N MET A 64 3.13 4.32 8.08
CA MET A 64 1.89 3.57 8.15
C MET A 64 2.17 2.17 8.68
N PHE A 65 1.20 1.58 9.39
CA PHE A 65 1.41 0.29 10.04
C PHE A 65 0.29 -0.68 9.75
N HIS A 66 0.66 -1.90 9.38
CA HIS A 66 -0.22 -3.04 9.55
C HIS A 66 -0.30 -3.39 11.05
N HIS A 67 -1.38 -2.97 11.71
CA HIS A 67 -1.47 -3.00 13.18
C HIS A 67 -1.82 -4.37 13.79
N ARG A 68 -2.34 -5.33 13.02
CA ARG A 68 -2.93 -6.56 13.56
C ARG A 68 -2.29 -7.82 12.98
N GLY A 69 -1.49 -8.53 13.78
CA GLY A 69 -1.03 -9.87 13.42
C GLY A 69 -2.12 -10.92 13.61
N SER A 70 -2.47 -11.64 12.55
CA SER A 70 -3.41 -12.77 12.64
C SER A 70 -3.06 -13.91 11.69
N ASN A 71 -3.13 -13.68 10.38
CA ASN A 71 -2.85 -14.66 9.34
C ASN A 71 -2.36 -13.95 8.08
N TRP A 72 -1.55 -14.62 7.28
CA TRP A 72 -0.99 -14.12 6.02
C TRP A 72 -2.02 -13.73 4.95
N GLN A 73 -3.28 -14.15 5.10
CA GLN A 73 -4.37 -13.76 4.19
C GLN A 73 -5.62 -13.29 4.93
N ASP A 74 -5.47 -12.77 6.15
CA ASP A 74 -6.52 -12.06 6.88
C ASP A 74 -6.32 -10.56 6.67
N TRP A 75 -7.00 -10.05 5.65
CA TRP A 75 -6.72 -8.74 5.05
C TRP A 75 -7.41 -7.59 5.77
N VAL A 76 -6.67 -6.49 5.95
CA VAL A 76 -7.17 -5.25 6.54
C VAL A 76 -6.76 -4.04 5.70
N ASP A 77 -7.59 -3.01 5.77
CA ASP A 77 -7.31 -1.72 5.14
C ASP A 77 -6.49 -0.85 6.09
N VAL A 78 -5.38 -0.32 5.59
CA VAL A 78 -4.57 0.71 6.26
C VAL A 78 -4.66 1.97 5.44
N GLU A 79 -5.12 3.07 6.04
CA GLU A 79 -5.55 4.23 5.28
C GLU A 79 -4.83 5.52 5.68
N LYS A 80 -4.64 6.42 4.71
CA LYS A 80 -4.19 7.79 4.90
C LYS A 80 -5.09 8.75 4.13
N ALA A 81 -5.76 9.65 4.85
CA ALA A 81 -6.51 10.74 4.23
C ALA A 81 -5.64 11.95 3.93
N GLY A 82 -6.06 12.77 2.96
CA GLY A 82 -5.50 14.10 2.73
C GLY A 82 -4.29 14.13 1.80
N VAL A 83 -3.94 13.03 1.12
CA VAL A 83 -2.87 13.00 0.12
C VAL A 83 -3.27 13.87 -1.06
N TYR A 84 -2.54 14.96 -1.30
CA TYR A 84 -2.84 15.87 -2.41
C TYR A 84 -2.11 15.42 -3.67
N LEU A 85 -2.85 15.29 -4.78
CA LEU A 85 -2.30 15.02 -6.10
C LEU A 85 -2.68 16.16 -7.05
N THR A 86 -1.78 16.55 -7.94
CA THR A 86 -2.13 17.38 -9.09
C THR A 86 -2.83 16.54 -10.16
N LYS A 87 -3.55 17.16 -11.09
CA LYS A 87 -4.03 16.47 -12.29
C LYS A 87 -2.82 16.05 -13.15
N GLY A 88 -2.81 14.80 -13.60
CA GLY A 88 -1.81 14.28 -14.52
C GLY A 88 -1.08 13.04 -14.01
N PRO A 89 0.02 12.66 -14.69
CA PRO A 89 0.79 11.47 -14.35
C PRO A 89 1.59 11.69 -13.06
N HIS A 90 1.68 10.64 -12.26
CA HIS A 90 2.50 10.56 -11.05
C HIS A 90 3.12 9.15 -10.94
N THR A 91 4.21 9.03 -10.22
CA THR A 91 4.72 7.71 -9.80
C THR A 91 4.39 7.50 -8.33
N MET A 92 3.63 6.45 -8.04
CA MET A 92 3.36 5.98 -6.68
C MET A 92 4.30 4.85 -6.34
N LYS A 93 5.02 4.97 -5.22
CA LYS A 93 5.94 3.94 -4.74
C LYS A 93 5.60 3.58 -3.29
N ILE A 94 5.30 2.32 -3.02
CA ILE A 94 5.25 1.79 -1.66
C ILE A 94 6.65 1.30 -1.28
N VAL A 95 7.10 1.68 -0.10
CA VAL A 95 8.38 1.27 0.48
C VAL A 95 8.08 0.53 1.77
N PHE A 96 8.63 -0.67 1.90
CA PHE A 96 8.43 -1.53 3.06
C PHE A 96 9.56 -1.30 4.05
N ASP A 97 9.34 -0.43 5.03
CA ASP A 97 10.36 -0.09 6.04
C ASP A 97 10.65 -1.27 6.97
N ASP A 98 9.62 -2.07 7.24
CA ASP A 98 9.72 -3.43 7.77
C ASP A 98 9.33 -4.45 6.68
N GLY A 99 9.78 -5.69 6.85
CA GLY A 99 9.35 -6.82 6.03
C GLY A 99 8.23 -7.63 6.67
N ILE A 100 8.06 -8.86 6.17
CA ILE A 100 7.17 -9.88 6.72
C ILE A 100 5.71 -9.41 6.73
N MET A 101 5.27 -8.88 5.59
CA MET A 101 3.87 -8.56 5.31
C MET A 101 3.53 -8.88 3.86
N ASN A 102 2.25 -8.85 3.56
CA ASN A 102 1.68 -9.01 2.22
C ASN A 102 0.89 -7.77 1.84
N ILE A 103 0.92 -7.40 0.55
CA ILE A 103 0.13 -6.32 -0.04
C ILE A 103 -0.72 -6.89 -1.19
N ASN A 104 -2.03 -6.62 -1.17
CA ASN A 104 -2.95 -7.01 -2.24
C ASN A 104 -3.05 -5.88 -3.28
N TYR A 105 -3.55 -4.72 -2.85
CA TYR A 105 -3.72 -3.55 -3.71
C TYR A 105 -3.52 -2.25 -2.93
N ILE A 106 -3.37 -1.16 -3.68
CA ILE A 106 -3.42 0.21 -3.17
C ILE A 106 -4.45 0.98 -3.99
N ASP A 107 -5.44 1.56 -3.31
CA ASP A 107 -6.45 2.42 -3.92
C ASP A 107 -6.19 3.89 -3.58
N LEU A 108 -6.43 4.75 -4.58
CA LEU A 108 -6.51 6.20 -4.42
C LEU A 108 -7.94 6.64 -4.69
N ILE A 109 -8.68 6.91 -3.61
CA ILE A 109 -10.10 7.25 -3.67
C ILE A 109 -10.21 8.78 -3.60
N SER A 110 -10.78 9.40 -4.64
CA SER A 110 -11.03 10.84 -4.58
C SER A 110 -12.16 11.13 -3.60
N ASN A 111 -11.96 12.12 -2.73
CA ASN A 111 -13.03 12.68 -1.91
C ASN A 111 -14.13 13.35 -2.75
#